data_AF-X0XT23-F1
#
_entry.id   AF-X0XT23-F1
#
_cell.length_a   1.000
_cell.length_b   1.000
_cell.length_c   1.000
_cell.angle_alpha   90.00
_cell.angle_beta   90.00
_cell.angle_gamma   90.00
#
_symmetry.space_group_name_H-M   'P 1'
#
loop_
_entity.id
_entity.type
_entity.pdbx_description
1 polymer ?
#
loop_
_entity_poly.entity_id
_entity_poly.type
_entity_poly.pdbx_seq_one_letter_code
_entity_poly.pdbx_strand_id
1 'polypeptide(L)'
;MKCPKCQHENLETKKFCRKCGAKLLSACPQCGAEILPDDLFCGNCGHDLTLPSEPPPKDLSFDEKLDKIQRYLPKGLTEKILSQRDKIEGERK
;
A
#
# COMPACT_ATOMS: atom_id res chain seq x y z
N MET A 1 -21.35 1.92 -19.32
CA MET A 1 -19.87 1.91 -19.35
C MET A 1 -19.30 1.48 -20.70
N LYS A 2 -18.28 2.19 -21.20
CA LYS A 2 -17.58 1.85 -22.46
C LYS A 2 -16.46 0.83 -22.24
N CYS A 3 -16.40 -0.19 -23.10
CA CYS A 3 -15.31 -1.16 -23.07
C CYS A 3 -13.97 -0.50 -23.46
N PRO A 4 -12.90 -0.61 -22.66
CA PRO A 4 -11.61 0.00 -22.98
C PRO A 4 -10.93 -0.65 -24.21
N LYS A 5 -11.27 -1.91 -24.53
CA LYS A 5 -10.67 -2.64 -25.66
C LYS A 5 -11.34 -2.36 -27.01
N CYS A 6 -12.68 -2.34 -27.05
CA CYS A 6 -13.43 -2.25 -28.31
C CYS A 6 -14.45 -1.10 -28.36
N GLN A 7 -14.49 -0.27 -27.32
CA GLN A 7 -15.35 0.92 -27.19
C GLN A 7 -16.86 0.67 -27.26
N HIS A 8 -17.30 -0.59 -27.19
CA HIS A 8 -18.72 -0.93 -27.15
C HIS A 8 -19.35 -0.51 -25.81
N GLU A 9 -20.57 0.00 -25.85
CA GLU A 9 -21.35 0.35 -24.66
C GLU A 9 -21.87 -0.90 -23.96
N ASN A 10 -21.67 -1.00 -22.65
CA ASN A 10 -22.14 -2.10 -21.80
C ASN A 10 -22.86 -1.54 -20.57
N LEU A 11 -23.78 -2.32 -20.01
CA LEU A 11 -24.38 -2.00 -18.70
C LEU A 11 -23.29 -2.03 -17.62
N GLU A 12 -23.39 -1.13 -16.63
CA GLU A 12 -22.42 -1.00 -15.54
C GLU A 12 -22.30 -2.26 -14.68
N THR A 13 -23.35 -3.09 -14.63
CA THR A 13 -23.36 -4.36 -13.90
C THR A 13 -22.62 -5.51 -14.62
N LYS A 14 -22.08 -5.30 -15.84
CA LYS A 14 -21.44 -6.37 -16.62
C LYS A 14 -19.96 -6.51 -16.29
N LYS A 15 -19.55 -7.74 -15.94
CA LYS A 15 -18.14 -8.07 -15.68
C LYS A 15 -17.26 -8.18 -16.92
N PHE A 16 -17.87 -8.54 -18.06
CA PHE A 16 -17.19 -8.76 -19.34
C PHE A 16 -17.94 -8.06 -20.47
N CYS A 17 -17.19 -7.61 -21.48
CA CYS A 17 -17.74 -6.97 -22.66
C CYS A 17 -18.52 -7.98 -23.51
N ARG A 18 -19.79 -7.66 -23.80
CA ARG A 18 -20.66 -8.53 -24.62
C ARG A 18 -20.24 -8.65 -26.08
N LYS A 19 -19.36 -7.78 -26.56
CA LYS A 19 -18.87 -7.76 -27.96
C LYS A 19 -17.53 -8.47 -28.12
N CYS A 20 -16.58 -8.25 -27.20
CA CYS A 20 -15.19 -8.72 -27.37
C CYS A 20 -14.66 -9.58 -26.22
N GLY A 21 -15.46 -9.82 -25.17
CA GLY A 21 -15.08 -10.65 -24.03
C GLY A 21 -14.06 -10.04 -23.06
N ALA A 22 -13.59 -8.80 -23.28
CA ALA A 22 -12.66 -8.13 -22.37
C ALA A 22 -13.28 -7.93 -20.98
N LYS A 23 -12.48 -8.11 -19.92
CA LYS A 23 -12.88 -7.79 -18.54
C LYS A 23 -13.14 -6.29 -18.42
N LEU A 24 -14.26 -5.93 -17.79
CA LEU A 24 -14.72 -4.55 -17.61
C LEU A 24 -14.49 -4.05 -16.18
N LEU A 25 -14.44 -4.95 -15.20
CA LEU A 25 -14.13 -4.60 -13.82
C LEU A 25 -12.67 -4.19 -13.67
N SER A 26 -12.45 -3.16 -12.86
CA SER A 26 -11.12 -2.73 -12.44
C SER A 26 -10.71 -3.48 -11.17
N ALA A 27 -9.44 -3.34 -10.76
CA ALA A 27 -8.95 -3.86 -9.49
C ALA A 27 -8.62 -2.69 -8.56
N CYS A 28 -8.92 -2.83 -7.27
CA CYS A 28 -8.54 -1.87 -6.24
C CYS A 28 -7.00 -1.76 -6.19
N PRO A 29 -6.41 -0.54 -6.28
CA PRO A 29 -4.96 -0.37 -6.27
C PRO A 29 -4.32 -0.76 -4.92
N GLN A 30 -5.08 -0.71 -3.83
CA GLN A 30 -4.58 -1.03 -2.48
C GLN A 30 -4.64 -2.53 -2.15
N CYS A 31 -5.69 -3.24 -2.55
CA CYS A 31 -5.91 -4.64 -2.13
C CYS A 31 -6.16 -5.64 -3.27
N GLY A 32 -6.29 -5.20 -4.52
CA GLY A 32 -6.51 -6.04 -5.69
C GLY A 32 -7.93 -6.59 -5.86
N ALA A 33 -8.87 -6.26 -4.98
CA ALA A 33 -10.27 -6.69 -5.10
C ALA A 33 -10.92 -6.13 -6.38
N GLU A 34 -11.86 -6.87 -6.98
CA GLU A 34 -12.65 -6.38 -8.12
C GLU A 34 -13.53 -5.20 -7.69
N ILE A 35 -13.54 -4.14 -8.49
CA ILE A 35 -14.35 -2.93 -8.28
C ILE A 35 -15.14 -2.60 -9.55
N LEU A 36 -16.35 -2.10 -9.36
CA LEU A 36 -17.17 -1.53 -10.42
C LEU A 36 -16.65 -0.12 -10.77
N PRO A 37 -16.89 0.36 -12.00
CA PRO A 37 -16.44 1.70 -12.42
C PRO A 37 -17.02 2.84 -11.57
N ASP A 38 -18.23 2.66 -11.03
CA ASP A 38 -18.97 3.68 -10.28
C ASP A 38 -18.75 3.58 -8.76
N ASP A 39 -17.91 2.66 -8.30
CA ASP A 39 -17.57 2.55 -6.88
C ASP A 39 -16.72 3.74 -6.44
N LEU A 40 -17.18 4.48 -5.42
CA LEU A 40 -16.41 5.56 -4.80
C LEU A 40 -15.40 5.03 -3.77
N PHE A 41 -15.72 3.90 -3.14
CA PHE A 41 -14.87 3.24 -2.15
C PHE A 41 -14.78 1.75 -2.42
N CYS A 42 -13.62 1.14 -2.13
CA CYS A 42 -13.48 -0.30 -2.21
C CYS A 42 -14.28 -0.98 -1.09
N GLY A 43 -15.29 -1.77 -1.46
CA GLY A 43 -16.09 -2.53 -0.49
C GLY A 43 -15.32 -3.59 0.33
N ASN A 44 -14.07 -3.91 -0.03
CA ASN A 44 -13.24 -4.86 0.69
C ASN A 44 -12.26 -4.21 1.69
N CYS A 45 -11.65 -3.08 1.34
CA CYS A 45 -10.60 -2.45 2.16
C CYS A 45 -10.87 -0.99 2.56
N GLY A 46 -11.94 -0.37 2.04
CA GLY A 46 -12.32 1.01 2.33
C GLY A 46 -11.50 2.08 1.60
N HIS A 47 -10.56 1.71 0.72
CA HIS A 47 -9.79 2.68 -0.06
C HIS A 47 -10.69 3.57 -0.92
N ASP A 48 -10.46 4.87 -0.89
CA ASP A 48 -11.15 5.86 -1.72
C ASP A 48 -10.67 5.76 -3.18
N LEU A 49 -11.58 5.43 -4.09
CA LEU A 49 -11.30 5.20 -5.51
C LEU A 49 -11.40 6.49 -6.34
N THR A 50 -11.87 7.58 -5.74
CA THR A 50 -11.98 8.90 -6.41
C THR A 50 -10.68 9.68 -6.34
N LEU A 51 -9.84 9.37 -5.36
CA LEU A 51 -8.51 9.95 -5.25
C LEU A 51 -7.56 9.31 -6.27
N PRO A 52 -6.74 10.11 -6.97
CA PRO A 52 -5.62 9.55 -7.71
C PRO A 52 -4.78 8.73 -6.74
N SER A 53 -4.44 7.49 -7.09
CA SER A 53 -3.57 6.68 -6.25
C SER A 53 -2.28 7.45 -6.01
N GLU A 54 -2.05 7.93 -4.79
CA GLU A 54 -0.75 8.49 -4.43
C GLU A 54 0.31 7.43 -4.72
N PRO A 55 1.45 7.81 -5.30
CA PRO A 55 2.52 6.85 -5.49
C PRO A 55 2.83 6.21 -4.13
N PRO A 56 3.08 4.88 -4.10
CA PRO A 56 3.43 4.22 -2.86
C PRO A 56 4.54 5.03 -2.18
N PRO A 57 4.48 5.21 -0.84
CA PRO A 57 5.47 6.00 -0.14
C PRO A 57 6.84 5.47 -0.54
N LYS A 58 7.68 6.36 -1.09
CA LYS A 58 9.03 5.99 -1.52
C LYS A 58 9.71 5.33 -0.34
N ASP A 59 10.27 4.15 -0.57
CA ASP A 59 11.16 3.54 0.41
C ASP A 59 12.27 4.53 0.71
N LEU A 60 12.23 5.10 1.92
CA LEU A 60 13.27 6.01 2.38
C LEU A 60 14.62 5.29 2.28
N SER A 61 15.63 6.01 1.85
CA SER A 61 17.00 5.51 1.86
C SER A 61 17.40 5.10 3.28
N PHE A 62 18.40 4.23 3.37
CA PHE A 62 18.90 3.76 4.66
C PHE A 62 19.31 4.94 5.57
N ASP A 63 19.97 5.95 5.00
CA ASP A 63 20.42 7.13 5.73
C ASP A 63 19.26 7.98 6.26
N GLU A 64 18.22 8.20 5.46
CA GLU A 64 17.01 8.93 5.90
C GLU A 64 16.25 8.18 7.01
N LYS A 65 16.22 6.84 6.95
CA LYS A 65 15.66 6.01 8.03
C LYS A 65 16.47 6.19 9.30
N LEU A 66 17.80 6.21 9.20
CA LEU A 66 18.71 6.34 10.33
C LEU A 66 18.60 7.72 10.99
N ASP A 67 18.53 8.79 10.21
CA ASP A 67 18.31 10.17 10.70
C ASP A 67 16.97 10.33 11.42
N LYS A 68 15.90 9.68 10.93
CA LYS A 68 14.61 9.64 11.63
C LYS A 68 14.72 8.96 12.98
N ILE A 69 15.42 7.84 13.07
CA ILE A 69 15.59 7.10 14.33
C ILE A 69 16.43 7.91 15.33
N GLN A 70 17.53 8.52 14.88
CA GLN A 70 18.41 9.33 15.72
C GLN A 70 17.70 10.51 16.38
N ARG A 71 16.67 11.10 15.74
CA ARG A 71 15.87 12.18 16.35
C ARG A 71 15.14 11.78 17.63
N TYR A 72 14.77 10.51 17.75
CA TYR A 72 14.09 9.98 18.93
C TYR A 72 15.04 9.22 19.87
N LEU A 73 16.32 9.09 19.50
CA LEU A 73 17.33 8.39 20.28
C LEU A 73 18.00 9.35 21.28
N PRO A 74 17.99 9.05 22.59
CA PRO A 74 18.72 9.84 23.58
C PRO A 74 20.22 9.90 23.27
N LYS A 75 20.82 11.09 23.40
CA LYS A 75 22.28 11.25 23.29
C LYS A 75 22.98 10.38 24.33
N GLY A 76 24.10 9.76 23.96
CA GLY A 76 24.86 8.93 24.90
C GLY A 76 24.34 7.49 25.06
N LEU A 77 23.25 7.11 24.39
CA LEU A 77 22.66 5.77 24.54
C LEU A 77 23.62 4.68 24.05
N THR A 78 24.31 4.92 22.93
CA THR A 78 25.29 3.98 22.36
C THR A 78 26.42 3.71 23.35
N GLU A 79 27.01 4.76 23.90
CA GLU A 79 28.08 4.67 24.91
C GLU A 79 27.59 3.92 26.15
N LYS A 80 26.35 4.16 26.57
CA LYS A 80 25.73 3.48 27.72
C LYS A 80 25.53 1.99 27.46
N ILE A 81 25.03 1.60 26.30
CA ILE A 81 24.88 0.19 25.90
C ILE A 81 26.25 -0.49 25.84
N LEU A 82 27.24 0.13 25.20
CA LEU A 82 28.59 -0.42 25.10
C LEU A 82 29.26 -0.60 26.48
N SER A 83 29.04 0.33 27.40
CA SER A 83 29.57 0.24 28.79
C SER A 83 28.95 -0.88 29.62
N GLN A 84 27.82 -1.44 29.18
CA GLN A 84 27.05 -2.45 29.90
C GLN A 84 27.06 -3.82 29.17
N ARG A 85 27.69 -3.93 27.99
CA ARG A 85 27.58 -5.13 27.15
C ARG A 85 28.05 -6.41 27.84
N ASP A 86 29.08 -6.32 28.68
CA ASP A 86 29.66 -7.48 29.37
C ASP A 86 29.09 -7.67 30.79
N LYS A 87 28.09 -6.85 31.19
CA LYS A 87 27.45 -6.91 32.52
C LYS A 87 26.17 -7.73 32.54
N ILE A 88 25.65 -8.17 31.40
CA ILE A 88 24.43 -8.97 31.33
C ILE A 88 24.82 -10.45 31.28
N GLU A 89 24.89 -11.07 32.45
CA GLU A 89 24.93 -12.53 32.58
C GLU A 89 23.50 -13.07 32.70
N GLY A 90 23.13 -14.03 31.84
CA GLY A 90 21.88 -14.79 31.92
C GLY A 90 20.97 -14.61 30.71
N GLU A 91 21.13 -15.47 29.71
CA GLU A 91 20.10 -15.70 28.70
C GLU A 91 18.83 -16.21 29.39
N ARG A 92 17.70 -15.54 29.17
CA ARG A 92 16.40 -16.08 29.55
C ARG A 92 16.01 -17.12 28.50
N LYS A 93 16.19 -18.41 28.83
CA LYS A 93 15.61 -19.54 28.09
C LYS A 93 14.09 -19.48 28.11
#